data_AF-A0A847Z113-F1
#
_entry.id   AF-A0A847Z113-F1
#
_cell.length_a   1.000
_cell.length_b   1.000
_cell.length_c   1.000
_cell.angle_alpha   90.00
_cell.angle_beta   90.00
_cell.angle_gamma   90.00
#
_symmetry.space_group_name_H-M   'P 1'
#
loop_
_entity.id
_entity.type
_entity.pdbx_description
1 polymer ?
#
loop_
_entity_poly.entity_id
_entity_poly.type
_entity_poly.pdbx_seq_one_letter_code
_entity_poly.pdbx_strand_id
1 'polypeptide(L)'
;MNSGVISSILSFPPAWLRWDSHSLIYYDTYRALQELKPEFGDFIKMKDVFKYDGAYGPDRLWMKGGRATSESYYNPETGQGGALKQIYRQYRDAKERAMQNLPWENDFTWMSHFIVDALSPSHHFGRRVRPIKKYRDWEDPYYFANRPSSLKNRHMIFEATINFWQVFGKRQKPKFDRLEEIKSREVEAFIGAMAVKIKALGLYEEFLKNGFDRALWHRINKELIPKIEYALAVVWWSLFLEIKDGRALINNEN
;
A
#
# COMPACT_ATOMS: atom_id res chain seq x y z
N MET A 1 41.29 -16.66 5.66
CA MET A 1 40.34 -17.49 4.86
C MET A 1 39.03 -16.75 4.80
N ASN A 2 38.72 -16.19 3.62
CA ASN A 2 37.66 -15.19 3.43
C ASN A 2 36.26 -15.83 3.44
N SER A 3 35.44 -15.40 4.39
CA SER A 3 34.00 -15.60 4.47
C SER A 3 33.25 -14.60 3.58
N GLY A 4 33.54 -14.61 2.28
CA GLY A 4 32.83 -13.80 1.29
C GLY A 4 32.37 -14.68 0.14
N VAL A 5 31.13 -14.49 -0.30
CA VAL A 5 30.46 -15.12 -1.47
C VAL A 5 29.42 -16.21 -1.14
N ILE A 6 28.60 -16.02 -0.10
CA ILE A 6 27.31 -16.76 0.02
C ILE A 6 26.08 -15.81 0.14
N SER A 7 26.24 -14.48 0.07
CA SER A 7 25.12 -13.55 0.34
C SER A 7 24.33 -12.98 -0.85
N SER A 8 24.56 -13.40 -2.09
CA SER A 8 23.92 -12.74 -3.25
C SER A 8 22.86 -13.56 -4.00
N ILE A 9 22.59 -14.81 -3.63
CA ILE A 9 21.67 -15.70 -4.38
C ILE A 9 20.34 -15.96 -3.63
N LEU A 10 20.24 -15.60 -2.34
CA LEU A 10 19.04 -15.86 -1.51
C LEU A 10 18.23 -14.62 -1.12
N SER A 11 18.55 -13.42 -1.63
CA SER A 11 17.90 -12.18 -1.21
C SER A 11 16.66 -11.78 -2.02
N PHE A 12 16.31 -12.49 -3.10
CA PHE A 12 15.14 -12.12 -3.91
C PHE A 12 14.47 -13.35 -4.53
N PRO A 13 13.36 -13.84 -3.96
CA PRO A 13 12.60 -14.81 -4.69
C PRO A 13 11.92 -14.18 -5.93
N PRO A 14 11.80 -14.95 -7.03
CA PRO A 14 11.01 -14.57 -8.19
C PRO A 14 9.54 -14.32 -7.79
N ALA A 15 8.80 -13.58 -8.62
CA ALA A 15 7.43 -13.11 -8.32
C ALA A 15 6.47 -14.22 -7.86
N TRP A 16 6.67 -15.48 -8.28
CA TRP A 16 5.87 -16.63 -7.88
C TRP A 16 6.15 -17.19 -6.48
N LEU A 17 7.21 -16.72 -5.79
CA LEU A 17 7.43 -16.97 -4.35
C LEU A 17 7.03 -15.75 -3.49
N ARG A 18 6.47 -14.69 -4.10
CA ARG A 18 6.03 -13.48 -3.37
C ARG A 18 4.57 -13.67 -2.97
N TRP A 19 4.36 -14.04 -1.72
CA TRP A 19 3.04 -14.26 -1.13
C TRP A 19 2.47 -12.98 -0.51
N ASP A 20 2.85 -11.80 -0.98
CA ASP A 20 2.36 -10.53 -0.47
C ASP A 20 1.65 -9.75 -1.58
N SER A 21 0.37 -9.47 -1.34
CA SER A 21 -0.52 -8.75 -2.25
C SER A 21 0.00 -7.35 -2.56
N HIS A 22 0.66 -6.70 -1.59
CA HIS A 22 1.20 -5.35 -1.74
C HIS A 22 2.28 -5.31 -2.82
N SER A 23 3.27 -6.20 -2.69
CA SER A 23 4.39 -6.31 -3.63
C SER A 23 3.96 -6.57 -5.08
N LEU A 24 2.86 -7.32 -5.29
CA LEU A 24 2.29 -7.57 -6.61
C LEU A 24 1.61 -6.33 -7.21
N ILE A 25 0.90 -5.56 -6.40
CA ILE A 25 0.30 -4.27 -6.80
C ILE A 25 1.41 -3.27 -7.13
N TYR A 26 2.46 -3.18 -6.31
CA TYR A 26 3.59 -2.28 -6.55
C TYR A 26 4.29 -2.58 -7.87
N TYR A 27 4.56 -3.85 -8.16
CA TYR A 27 5.25 -4.25 -9.36
C TYR A 27 4.48 -3.87 -10.62
N ASP A 28 3.19 -4.16 -10.67
CA ASP A 28 2.35 -3.87 -11.83
C ASP A 28 2.15 -2.35 -11.99
N THR A 29 1.95 -1.63 -10.89
CA THR A 29 1.92 -0.15 -10.88
C THR A 29 3.20 0.43 -11.43
N TYR A 30 4.35 -0.03 -10.94
CA TYR A 30 5.67 0.43 -11.37
C TYR A 30 5.88 0.21 -12.87
N ARG A 31 5.53 -0.98 -13.37
CA ARG A 31 5.64 -1.32 -14.79
C ARG A 31 4.79 -0.40 -15.66
N ALA A 32 3.51 -0.22 -15.32
CA ALA A 32 2.63 0.66 -16.09
C ALA A 32 3.05 2.13 -16.00
N LEU A 33 3.53 2.58 -14.84
CA LEU A 33 4.05 3.94 -14.67
C LEU A 33 5.32 4.15 -15.50
N GLN A 34 6.27 3.21 -15.50
CA GLN A 34 7.47 3.29 -16.36
C GLN A 34 7.13 3.29 -17.85
N GLU A 35 6.12 2.53 -18.27
CA GLU A 35 5.66 2.51 -19.66
C GLU A 35 5.10 3.88 -20.08
N LEU A 36 4.42 4.58 -19.17
CA LEU A 36 3.88 5.92 -19.42
C LEU A 36 4.93 7.04 -19.23
N LYS A 37 5.82 6.90 -18.25
CA LYS A 37 6.81 7.88 -17.77
C LYS A 37 8.17 7.20 -17.58
N PRO A 38 8.94 6.96 -18.65
CA PRO A 38 10.22 6.23 -18.58
C PRO A 38 11.21 6.79 -17.54
N GLU A 39 11.22 8.11 -17.35
CA GLU A 39 12.07 8.82 -16.39
C GLU A 39 11.82 8.41 -14.93
N PHE A 40 10.63 7.89 -14.61
CA PHE A 40 10.34 7.36 -13.28
C PHE A 40 11.22 6.16 -12.95
N GLY A 41 11.69 5.42 -13.97
CA GLY A 41 12.54 4.26 -13.76
C GLY A 41 13.88 4.56 -13.11
N ASP A 42 14.38 5.79 -13.20
CA ASP A 42 15.64 6.20 -12.57
C ASP A 42 15.44 6.80 -11.19
N PHE A 43 14.20 7.08 -10.81
CA PHE A 43 13.85 7.62 -9.51
C PHE A 43 13.95 6.58 -8.39
N ILE A 44 13.39 5.39 -8.60
CA ILE A 44 13.44 4.29 -7.64
C ILE A 44 13.50 2.95 -8.37
N LYS A 45 14.21 1.97 -7.81
CA LYS A 45 14.20 0.60 -8.35
C LYS A 45 13.35 -0.29 -7.45
N MET A 46 12.59 -1.20 -8.05
CA MET A 46 11.70 -2.09 -7.29
C MET A 46 12.41 -2.97 -6.25
N LYS A 47 13.69 -3.30 -6.46
CA LYS A 47 14.50 -4.01 -5.46
C LYS A 47 14.59 -3.23 -4.13
N ASP A 48 14.60 -1.90 -4.20
CA ASP A 48 14.72 -1.03 -3.04
C ASP A 48 13.36 -0.92 -2.34
N VAL A 49 12.26 -0.90 -3.10
CA VAL A 49 10.90 -0.98 -2.54
C VAL A 49 10.71 -2.28 -1.76
N PHE A 50 10.99 -3.42 -2.38
CA PHE A 50 10.80 -4.73 -1.74
C PHE A 50 11.69 -4.95 -0.51
N LYS A 51 12.82 -4.25 -0.41
CA LYS A 51 13.72 -4.34 0.77
C LYS A 51 13.03 -3.87 2.05
N TYR A 52 12.12 -2.90 1.95
CA TYR A 52 11.47 -2.26 3.11
C TYR A 52 10.02 -2.69 3.31
N ASP A 53 9.54 -3.65 2.52
CA ASP A 53 8.19 -4.21 2.61
C ASP A 53 8.16 -5.50 3.45
N GLY A 54 6.97 -6.00 3.77
CA GLY A 54 6.77 -7.27 4.48
C GLY A 54 7.54 -7.36 5.80
N ALA A 55 8.57 -8.22 5.87
CA ALA A 55 9.36 -8.45 7.08
C ALA A 55 10.21 -7.25 7.55
N TYR A 56 10.30 -6.17 6.77
CA TYR A 56 10.89 -4.90 7.20
C TYR A 56 9.88 -3.75 7.14
N GLY A 57 8.63 -4.06 6.80
CA GLY A 57 7.56 -3.12 6.58
C GLY A 57 6.69 -2.84 7.82
N PRO A 58 5.63 -2.04 7.62
CA PRO A 58 4.69 -1.65 8.66
C PRO A 58 4.09 -2.81 9.46
N ASP A 59 3.64 -3.87 8.78
CA ASP A 59 2.96 -5.01 9.40
C ASP A 59 3.81 -5.69 10.48
N ARG A 60 5.10 -5.90 10.22
CA ARG A 60 5.97 -6.53 11.24
C ARG A 60 6.13 -5.65 12.47
N LEU A 61 6.22 -4.33 12.29
CA LEU A 61 6.29 -3.41 13.43
C LEU A 61 4.99 -3.42 14.21
N TRP A 62 3.84 -3.48 13.54
CA TRP A 62 2.55 -3.67 14.18
C TRP A 62 2.48 -4.99 14.97
N MET A 63 2.89 -6.12 14.37
CA MET A 63 2.91 -7.44 15.04
C MET A 63 3.78 -7.43 16.31
N LYS A 64 4.86 -6.64 16.32
CA LYS A 64 5.76 -6.47 17.48
C LYS A 64 5.24 -5.47 18.52
N GLY A 65 4.08 -4.85 18.30
CA GLY A 65 3.59 -3.76 19.13
C GLY A 65 4.51 -2.53 19.05
N GLY A 66 5.00 -2.20 17.86
CA GLY A 66 5.72 -0.96 17.61
C GLY A 66 4.82 0.17 17.14
N ARG A 67 3.59 -0.15 16.71
CA ARG A 67 2.66 0.77 16.02
C ARG A 67 1.22 0.45 16.33
N ALA A 68 0.37 1.47 16.37
CA ALA A 68 -1.05 1.31 16.65
C ALA A 68 -1.77 0.60 15.50
N THR A 69 -2.71 -0.31 15.79
CA THR A 69 -3.49 -1.02 14.76
C THR A 69 -4.21 -0.05 13.85
N SER A 70 -4.76 1.05 14.38
CA SER A 70 -5.49 2.03 13.58
C SER A 70 -4.67 2.69 12.47
N GLU A 71 -3.34 2.61 12.51
CA GLU A 71 -2.45 3.18 11.49
C GLU A 71 -2.60 2.55 10.10
N SER A 72 -3.07 1.30 10.02
CA SER A 72 -3.36 0.63 8.74
C SER A 72 -4.82 0.76 8.31
N TYR A 73 -5.66 1.46 9.07
CA TYR A 73 -7.10 1.55 8.78
C TYR A 73 -7.51 2.96 8.39
N TYR A 74 -8.54 3.05 7.55
CA TYR A 74 -9.27 4.27 7.25
C TYR A 74 -10.73 3.94 6.93
N ASN A 75 -11.64 4.37 7.79
CA ASN A 75 -13.08 4.23 7.59
C ASN A 75 -13.62 5.49 6.87
N PRO A 76 -14.00 5.41 5.58
CA PRO A 76 -14.44 6.56 4.80
C PRO A 76 -15.81 7.11 5.22
N GLU A 77 -16.63 6.37 5.97
CA GLU A 77 -17.93 6.82 6.47
C GLU A 77 -17.79 7.71 7.71
N THR A 78 -16.79 7.43 8.55
CA THR A 78 -16.59 8.13 9.82
C THR A 78 -15.37 9.04 9.83
N GLY A 79 -14.50 8.94 8.81
CA GLY A 79 -13.21 9.62 8.76
C GLY A 79 -12.21 9.12 9.81
N GLN A 80 -12.50 8.02 10.50
CA GLN A 80 -11.62 7.46 11.53
C GLN A 80 -10.52 6.59 10.91
N GLY A 81 -9.41 6.46 11.64
CA GLY A 81 -8.25 5.69 11.20
C GLY A 81 -6.99 6.55 11.10
N GLY A 82 -5.86 5.89 10.96
CA GLY A 82 -4.54 6.52 10.90
C GLY A 82 -3.88 6.44 9.53
N ALA A 83 -4.41 5.65 8.59
CA ALA A 83 -3.73 5.36 7.33
C ALA A 83 -3.43 6.62 6.52
N LEU A 84 -4.41 7.52 6.32
CA LEU A 84 -4.19 8.77 5.58
C LEU A 84 -3.06 9.63 6.17
N LYS A 85 -3.03 9.75 7.51
CA LYS A 85 -1.98 10.50 8.22
C LYS A 85 -0.61 9.84 8.08
N GLN A 86 -0.57 8.51 8.03
CA GLN A 86 0.68 7.78 7.76
C GLN A 86 1.13 8.04 6.32
N ILE A 87 0.24 7.95 5.33
CA ILE A 87 0.58 8.26 3.93
C ILE A 87 1.20 9.65 3.82
N TYR A 88 0.55 10.67 4.38
CA TYR A 88 1.07 12.04 4.32
C TYR A 88 2.42 12.20 5.02
N ARG A 89 2.58 11.63 6.22
CA ARG A 89 3.86 11.66 6.94
C ARG A 89 4.97 11.02 6.11
N GLN A 90 4.74 9.81 5.61
CA GLN A 90 5.74 9.08 4.82
C GLN A 90 6.03 9.77 3.49
N TYR A 91 5.03 10.34 2.82
CA TYR A 91 5.20 11.15 1.61
C TYR A 91 6.12 12.34 1.88
N ARG A 92 5.83 13.12 2.94
CA ARG A 92 6.59 14.30 3.30
C ARG A 92 8.03 13.92 3.65
N ASP A 93 8.22 12.92 4.50
CA ASP A 93 9.54 12.49 4.96
C ASP A 93 10.38 11.96 3.78
N ALA A 94 9.77 11.19 2.87
CA ALA A 94 10.42 10.74 1.64
C ALA A 94 10.86 11.93 0.77
N LYS A 95 9.97 12.91 0.56
CA LYS A 95 10.26 14.12 -0.22
C LYS A 95 11.44 14.90 0.36
N GLU A 96 11.36 15.25 1.64
CA GLU A 96 12.37 16.08 2.32
C GLU A 96 13.74 15.41 2.33
N ARG A 97 13.79 14.10 2.63
CA ARG A 97 15.03 13.32 2.63
C ARG A 97 15.63 13.19 1.24
N ALA A 98 14.80 12.88 0.23
CA ALA A 98 15.27 12.74 -1.14
C ALA A 98 15.84 14.06 -1.69
N MET A 99 15.22 15.19 -1.40
CA MET A 99 15.72 16.52 -1.79
C MET A 99 17.11 16.81 -1.19
N GLN A 100 17.39 16.29 0.00
CA GLN A 100 18.68 16.42 0.69
C GLN A 100 19.67 15.29 0.38
N ASN A 101 19.37 14.42 -0.60
CA ASN A 101 20.16 13.22 -0.92
C ASN A 101 20.37 12.26 0.28
N LEU A 102 19.43 12.26 1.23
CA LEU A 102 19.39 11.31 2.34
C LEU A 102 18.57 10.06 1.94
N PRO A 103 18.80 8.89 2.55
CA PRO A 103 17.97 7.69 2.30
C PRO A 103 16.49 7.93 2.59
N TRP A 104 15.62 7.48 1.68
CA TRP A 104 14.18 7.79 1.66
C TRP A 104 13.30 6.63 1.15
N GLU A 105 13.93 5.53 0.71
CA GLU A 105 13.26 4.40 0.08
C GLU A 105 12.36 3.64 1.07
N ASN A 106 12.70 3.68 2.36
CA ASN A 106 11.86 3.14 3.43
C ASN A 106 10.54 3.93 3.53
N ASP A 107 10.61 5.26 3.51
CA ASP A 107 9.45 6.13 3.64
C ASP A 107 8.55 6.00 2.39
N PHE A 108 9.15 5.92 1.19
CA PHE A 108 8.43 5.61 -0.04
C PHE A 108 7.68 4.26 0.02
N THR A 109 8.35 3.23 0.52
CA THR A 109 7.75 1.89 0.62
C THR A 109 6.61 1.88 1.63
N TRP A 110 6.80 2.49 2.79
CA TRP A 110 5.78 2.56 3.82
C TRP A 110 4.59 3.41 3.40
N MET A 111 4.83 4.53 2.70
CA MET A 111 3.76 5.30 2.06
C MET A 111 2.93 4.42 1.14
N SER A 112 3.59 3.63 0.29
CA SER A 112 2.92 2.72 -0.67
C SER A 112 2.07 1.67 0.05
N HIS A 113 2.60 1.11 1.14
CA HIS A 113 1.88 0.16 1.98
C HIS A 113 0.62 0.78 2.58
N PHE A 114 0.74 1.98 3.17
CA PHE A 114 -0.43 2.65 3.73
C PHE A 114 -1.46 3.06 2.68
N ILE A 115 -1.06 3.34 1.44
CA ILE A 115 -2.00 3.58 0.35
C ILE A 115 -2.80 2.31 0.04
N VAL A 116 -2.16 1.16 -0.07
CA VAL A 116 -2.87 -0.11 -0.33
C VAL A 116 -3.79 -0.45 0.83
N ASP A 117 -3.30 -0.36 2.07
CA ASP A 117 -4.10 -0.52 3.29
C ASP A 117 -5.31 0.41 3.31
N ALA A 118 -5.11 1.72 3.11
CA ALA A 118 -6.17 2.72 3.12
C ALA A 118 -7.23 2.50 2.02
N LEU A 119 -6.87 1.78 0.96
CA LEU A 119 -7.73 1.47 -0.18
C LEU A 119 -8.23 0.02 -0.17
N SER A 120 -7.81 -0.81 0.80
CA SER A 120 -8.29 -2.17 0.96
C SER A 120 -9.67 -2.17 1.60
N PRO A 121 -10.71 -2.77 0.98
CA PRO A 121 -12.08 -2.73 1.49
C PRO A 121 -12.25 -3.26 2.91
N SER A 122 -11.46 -4.25 3.35
CA SER A 122 -11.54 -4.77 4.73
C SER A 122 -11.06 -3.75 5.77
N HIS A 123 -10.21 -2.80 5.39
CA HIS A 123 -9.66 -1.75 6.26
C HIS A 123 -10.59 -0.54 6.37
N HIS A 124 -11.71 -0.54 5.64
CA HIS A 124 -12.74 0.51 5.70
C HIS A 124 -13.74 0.32 6.84
N PHE A 125 -13.59 -0.76 7.61
CA PHE A 125 -14.49 -1.13 8.68
C PHE A 125 -13.85 -0.97 10.06
N GLY A 126 -14.73 -0.87 11.05
CA GLY A 126 -14.34 -0.69 12.42
C GLY A 126 -14.25 0.78 12.83
N ARG A 127 -13.78 0.96 14.05
CA ARG A 127 -13.69 2.26 14.71
C ARG A 127 -12.51 2.31 15.65
N ARG A 128 -12.05 3.53 15.94
CA ARG A 128 -11.05 3.74 16.98
C ARG A 128 -11.69 3.51 18.36
N VAL A 129 -10.99 2.78 19.21
CA VAL A 129 -11.39 2.49 20.60
C VAL A 129 -10.29 2.86 21.58
N ARG A 130 -10.64 3.01 22.86
CA ARG A 130 -9.62 3.16 23.90
C ARG A 130 -8.77 1.89 23.94
N PRO A 131 -7.43 1.99 23.85
CA PRO A 131 -6.58 0.82 23.69
C PRO A 131 -6.66 -0.11 24.91
N ILE A 132 -7.03 -1.38 24.68
CA ILE A 132 -7.02 -2.43 25.72
C ILE A 132 -5.57 -2.90 25.98
N LYS A 133 -4.73 -2.82 24.95
CA LYS A 133 -3.26 -2.99 25.00
C LYS A 133 -2.64 -1.81 24.28
N LYS A 134 -1.39 -1.45 24.62
CA LYS A 134 -0.69 -0.21 24.19
C LYS A 134 -0.83 0.15 22.68
N TYR A 135 -1.10 -0.83 21.81
CA TYR A 135 -1.18 -0.66 20.36
C TYR A 135 -2.47 -1.18 19.72
N ARG A 136 -3.40 -1.78 20.48
CA ARG A 136 -4.69 -2.26 19.96
C ARG A 136 -5.77 -1.20 20.19
N ASP A 137 -5.74 -0.16 19.38
CA ASP A 137 -6.65 1.00 19.43
C ASP A 137 -7.72 0.99 18.33
N TRP A 138 -7.85 -0.13 17.61
CA TRP A 138 -8.85 -0.33 16.56
C TRP A 138 -9.71 -1.54 16.85
N GLU A 139 -11.03 -1.37 16.75
CA GLU A 139 -12.02 -2.43 16.84
C GLU A 139 -12.61 -2.66 15.46
N ASP A 140 -12.19 -3.75 14.80
CA ASP A 140 -12.81 -4.26 13.59
C ASP A 140 -13.76 -5.42 13.98
N PRO A 141 -15.07 -5.31 13.72
CA PRO A 141 -16.06 -6.33 14.08
C PRO A 141 -15.86 -7.67 13.34
N TYR A 142 -15.04 -7.70 12.29
CA TYR A 142 -14.78 -8.86 11.45
C TYR A 142 -13.36 -9.43 11.63
N TYR A 143 -12.54 -8.82 12.50
CA TYR A 143 -11.18 -9.24 12.80
C TYR A 143 -11.07 -9.84 14.21
N PHE A 144 -10.75 -11.14 14.30
CA PHE A 144 -10.60 -11.85 15.57
C PHE A 144 -9.14 -12.21 15.82
N ALA A 145 -8.38 -11.28 16.39
CA ALA A 145 -6.93 -11.39 16.61
C ALA A 145 -6.47 -12.64 17.38
N ASN A 146 -7.31 -13.19 18.26
CA ASN A 146 -6.98 -14.37 19.07
C ASN A 146 -7.38 -15.69 18.39
N ARG A 147 -8.03 -15.62 17.22
CA ARG A 147 -8.46 -16.78 16.41
C ARG A 147 -8.18 -16.54 14.92
N PRO A 148 -6.92 -16.31 14.53
CA PRO A 148 -6.55 -15.90 13.17
C PRO A 148 -6.95 -16.93 12.10
N SER A 149 -7.00 -18.22 12.45
CA SER A 149 -7.40 -19.32 11.55
C SER A 149 -8.90 -19.61 11.53
N SER A 150 -9.73 -18.85 12.26
CA SER A 150 -11.17 -19.11 12.30
C SER A 150 -11.85 -18.60 11.03
N LEU A 151 -12.80 -19.39 10.50
CA LEU A 151 -13.75 -18.93 9.46
C LEU A 151 -14.57 -17.70 9.87
N LYS A 152 -14.56 -17.35 11.18
CA LYS A 152 -15.15 -16.12 11.72
C LYS A 152 -14.27 -14.88 11.48
N ASN A 153 -12.98 -15.03 11.23
CA ASN A 153 -12.07 -13.93 10.91
C ASN A 153 -12.21 -13.54 9.43
N ARG A 154 -13.36 -12.93 9.10
CA ARG A 154 -13.72 -12.57 7.73
C ARG A 154 -12.71 -11.59 7.12
N HIS A 155 -12.12 -10.71 7.93
CA HIS A 155 -11.05 -9.81 7.49
C HIS A 155 -9.87 -10.61 6.91
N MET A 156 -9.25 -11.48 7.72
CA MET A 156 -8.07 -12.24 7.26
C MET A 156 -8.37 -13.15 6.07
N ILE A 157 -9.59 -13.72 6.00
CA ILE A 157 -9.99 -14.58 4.88
C ILE A 157 -10.10 -13.76 3.60
N PHE A 158 -10.66 -12.54 3.66
CA PHE A 158 -10.76 -11.67 2.50
C PHE A 158 -9.39 -11.31 1.94
N GLU A 159 -8.45 -10.89 2.80
CA GLU A 159 -7.08 -10.56 2.38
C GLU A 159 -6.35 -11.78 1.81
N ALA A 160 -6.44 -12.93 2.50
CA ALA A 160 -5.79 -14.16 2.06
C ALA A 160 -6.34 -14.66 0.71
N THR A 161 -7.66 -14.55 0.49
CA THR A 161 -8.27 -14.94 -0.79
C THR A 161 -7.89 -13.98 -1.91
N ILE A 162 -7.90 -12.67 -1.68
CA ILE A 162 -7.42 -11.69 -2.65
C ILE A 162 -5.96 -11.97 -3.02
N ASN A 163 -5.09 -12.19 -2.04
CA ASN A 163 -3.69 -12.50 -2.25
C ASN A 163 -3.51 -13.78 -3.09
N PHE A 164 -4.21 -14.86 -2.72
CA PHE A 164 -4.22 -16.11 -3.49
C PHE A 164 -4.59 -15.88 -4.96
N TRP A 165 -5.68 -15.14 -5.21
CA TRP A 165 -6.14 -14.90 -6.58
C TRP A 165 -5.29 -13.89 -7.35
N GLN A 166 -4.58 -12.97 -6.68
CA GLN A 166 -3.58 -12.14 -7.33
C GLN A 166 -2.38 -12.94 -7.82
N VAL A 167 -1.97 -13.99 -7.08
CA VAL A 167 -0.84 -14.87 -7.46
C VAL A 167 -1.26 -15.86 -8.54
N PHE A 168 -2.39 -16.56 -8.34
CA PHE A 168 -2.79 -17.69 -9.18
C PHE A 168 -3.84 -17.35 -10.24
N GLY A 169 -4.55 -16.23 -10.08
CA GLY A 169 -5.53 -15.75 -11.03
C GLY A 169 -4.89 -14.91 -12.13
N LYS A 170 -5.61 -14.77 -13.25
CA LYS A 170 -5.21 -13.85 -14.33
C LYS A 170 -5.52 -12.42 -13.92
N ARG A 171 -4.49 -11.66 -13.51
CA ARG A 171 -4.62 -10.22 -13.25
C ARG A 171 -4.79 -9.43 -14.54
N GLN A 172 -5.62 -8.40 -14.47
CA GLN A 172 -5.65 -7.38 -15.50
C GLN A 172 -4.43 -6.47 -15.31
N LYS A 173 -3.65 -6.27 -16.38
CA LYS A 173 -2.52 -5.34 -16.32
C LYS A 173 -3.05 -3.91 -16.21
N PRO A 174 -2.51 -3.06 -15.32
CA PRO A 174 -2.85 -1.66 -15.29
C PRO A 174 -2.48 -1.00 -16.61
N LYS A 175 -3.31 -0.05 -17.05
CA LYS A 175 -3.02 0.86 -18.14
C LYS A 175 -3.46 2.25 -17.72
N PHE A 176 -2.54 3.20 -17.79
CA PHE A 176 -2.79 4.59 -17.44
C PHE A 176 -2.70 5.43 -18.72
N ASP A 177 -3.77 6.13 -19.08
CA ASP A 177 -3.73 7.06 -20.22
C ASP A 177 -3.19 8.43 -19.80
N ARG A 178 -3.49 8.84 -18.56
CA ARG A 178 -2.99 10.06 -17.92
C ARG A 178 -2.94 9.87 -16.41
N LEU A 179 -2.07 10.62 -15.75
CA LEU A 179 -2.00 10.70 -14.29
C LEU A 179 -2.35 12.11 -13.85
N GLU A 180 -3.10 12.20 -12.77
CA GLU A 180 -3.27 13.45 -12.04
C GLU A 180 -1.94 13.81 -11.37
N GLU A 181 -1.68 15.11 -11.24
CA GLU A 181 -0.57 15.63 -10.46
C GLU A 181 -1.15 16.33 -9.25
N ILE A 182 -0.81 15.82 -8.07
CA ILE A 182 -1.29 16.36 -6.80
C ILE A 182 -0.11 16.91 -6.01
N LYS A 183 -0.34 17.92 -5.18
CA LYS A 183 0.69 18.42 -4.25
C LYS A 183 0.64 17.67 -2.92
N SER A 184 1.72 17.75 -2.15
CA SER A 184 1.86 17.07 -0.86
C SER A 184 0.69 17.34 0.10
N ARG A 185 0.15 18.57 0.08
CA ARG A 185 -1.01 18.99 0.90
C ARG A 185 -2.34 18.35 0.48
N GLU A 186 -2.41 17.79 -0.72
CA GLU A 186 -3.62 17.21 -1.32
C GLU A 186 -3.65 15.67 -1.21
N VAL A 187 -2.56 15.05 -0.79
CA VAL A 187 -2.40 13.58 -0.72
C VAL A 187 -3.48 12.93 0.15
N GLU A 188 -3.72 13.44 1.37
CA GLU A 188 -4.76 12.87 2.25
C GLU A 188 -6.16 12.98 1.62
N ALA A 189 -6.48 14.14 1.04
CA ALA A 189 -7.78 14.38 0.42
C ALA A 189 -7.98 13.48 -0.82
N PHE A 190 -6.95 13.33 -1.65
CA PHE A 190 -6.98 12.47 -2.83
C PHE A 190 -7.20 11.00 -2.44
N ILE A 191 -6.42 10.46 -1.50
CA ILE A 191 -6.59 9.06 -1.07
C ILE A 191 -7.91 8.86 -0.34
N GLY A 192 -8.33 9.82 0.50
CA GLY A 192 -9.65 9.78 1.14
C GLY A 192 -10.80 9.71 0.12
N ALA A 193 -10.72 10.50 -0.95
CA ALA A 193 -11.70 10.45 -2.05
C ALA A 193 -11.66 9.10 -2.80
N MET A 194 -10.48 8.52 -3.01
CA MET A 194 -10.35 7.19 -3.60
C MET A 194 -10.92 6.08 -2.70
N ALA A 195 -10.73 6.17 -1.39
CA ALA A 195 -11.31 5.25 -0.43
C ALA A 195 -12.84 5.31 -0.44
N VAL A 196 -13.44 6.50 -0.54
CA VAL A 196 -14.90 6.65 -0.71
C VAL A 196 -15.39 5.97 -1.99
N LYS A 197 -14.69 6.16 -3.11
CA LYS A 197 -15.02 5.50 -4.40
C LYS A 197 -14.93 3.97 -4.29
N ILE A 198 -13.94 3.44 -3.57
CA ILE A 198 -13.76 2.01 -3.36
C ILE A 198 -14.84 1.43 -2.44
N LYS A 199 -15.16 2.11 -1.33
CA LYS A 199 -16.23 1.72 -0.42
C LYS A 199 -17.56 1.60 -1.16
N ALA A 200 -17.85 2.52 -2.08
CA ALA A 200 -19.06 2.49 -2.90
C ALA A 200 -19.18 1.24 -3.81
N LEU A 201 -18.10 0.48 -4.04
CA LEU A 201 -18.16 -0.78 -4.80
C LEU A 201 -18.84 -1.91 -4.03
N GLY A 202 -18.92 -1.82 -2.70
CA GLY A 202 -19.58 -2.79 -1.82
C GLY A 202 -18.95 -4.18 -1.79
N LEU A 203 -17.66 -4.30 -2.16
CA LEU A 203 -16.99 -5.59 -2.38
C LEU A 203 -16.80 -6.38 -1.09
N TYR A 204 -16.49 -5.71 0.02
CA TYR A 204 -16.31 -6.40 1.30
C TYR A 204 -17.65 -6.84 1.88
N GLU A 205 -18.70 -6.02 1.75
CA GLU A 205 -20.06 -6.36 2.15
C GLU A 205 -20.60 -7.54 1.36
N GLU A 206 -20.38 -7.56 0.03
CA GLU A 206 -20.71 -8.70 -0.83
C GLU A 206 -20.00 -9.96 -0.34
N PHE A 207 -18.69 -9.86 -0.08
CA PHE A 207 -17.92 -10.95 0.50
C PHE A 207 -18.48 -11.39 1.86
N LEU A 208 -18.82 -10.47 2.76
CA LEU A 208 -19.38 -10.79 4.07
C LEU A 208 -20.71 -11.54 3.95
N LYS A 209 -21.56 -11.16 3.00
CA LYS A 209 -22.87 -11.75 2.76
C LYS A 209 -22.79 -13.12 2.08
N ASN A 210 -22.01 -13.23 1.01
CA ASN A 210 -22.06 -14.37 0.09
C ASN A 210 -20.82 -15.28 0.18
N GLY A 211 -19.76 -14.83 0.86
CA GLY A 211 -18.45 -15.48 0.80
C GLY A 211 -17.66 -15.07 -0.44
N PHE A 212 -16.55 -15.77 -0.67
CA PHE A 212 -15.72 -15.52 -1.85
C PHE A 212 -16.15 -16.42 -3.01
N ASP A 213 -16.33 -15.84 -4.19
CA ASP A 213 -16.56 -16.58 -5.43
C ASP A 213 -15.81 -15.97 -6.63
N ARG A 214 -15.95 -16.59 -7.81
CA ARG A 214 -15.30 -16.13 -9.05
C ARG A 214 -15.87 -14.81 -9.56
N ALA A 215 -17.13 -14.50 -9.27
CA ALA A 215 -17.77 -13.26 -9.72
C ALA A 215 -17.20 -12.08 -8.93
N LEU A 216 -17.08 -12.22 -7.61
CA LEU A 216 -16.42 -11.26 -6.74
C LEU A 216 -14.96 -11.06 -7.15
N TRP A 217 -14.21 -12.13 -7.44
CA TRP A 217 -12.85 -11.98 -7.97
C TRP A 217 -12.81 -11.18 -9.27
N HIS A 218 -13.71 -11.47 -10.22
CA HIS A 218 -13.77 -10.74 -11.48
C HIS A 218 -13.98 -9.24 -11.24
N ARG A 219 -14.88 -8.88 -10.32
CA ARG A 219 -15.11 -7.49 -9.91
C ARG A 219 -13.89 -6.87 -9.24
N ILE A 220 -13.26 -7.56 -8.29
CA ILE A 220 -12.02 -7.09 -7.63
C ILE A 220 -10.93 -6.80 -8.67
N ASN A 221 -10.71 -7.74 -9.60
CA ASN A 221 -9.68 -7.63 -10.62
C ASN A 221 -9.96 -6.53 -11.66
N LYS A 222 -11.24 -6.29 -11.99
CA LYS A 222 -11.65 -5.30 -12.98
C LYS A 222 -11.85 -3.90 -12.40
N GLU A 223 -12.27 -3.80 -11.15
CA GLU A 223 -12.75 -2.56 -10.54
C GLU A 223 -11.87 -2.06 -9.38
N LEU A 224 -11.41 -2.95 -8.50
CA LEU A 224 -10.67 -2.58 -7.29
C LEU A 224 -9.18 -2.40 -7.56
N ILE A 225 -8.51 -3.46 -8.02
CA ILE A 225 -7.06 -3.49 -8.22
C ILE A 225 -6.61 -2.32 -9.12
N PRO A 226 -7.24 -2.04 -10.29
CA PRO A 226 -6.83 -0.92 -11.12
C PRO A 226 -6.98 0.46 -10.44
N LYS A 227 -7.94 0.62 -9.52
CA LYS A 227 -8.11 1.88 -8.77
C LYS A 227 -7.02 2.07 -7.72
N ILE A 228 -6.60 0.99 -7.06
CA ILE A 228 -5.48 1.01 -6.12
C ILE A 228 -4.18 1.34 -6.87
N GLU A 229 -3.92 0.65 -7.98
CA GLU A 229 -2.74 0.87 -8.83
C GLU A 229 -2.72 2.30 -9.38
N TYR A 230 -3.87 2.83 -9.82
CA TYR A 230 -3.98 4.22 -10.26
C TYR A 230 -3.65 5.22 -9.15
N ALA A 231 -4.20 5.02 -7.95
CA ALA A 231 -3.92 5.90 -6.81
C ALA A 231 -2.44 5.88 -6.42
N LEU A 232 -1.81 4.71 -6.39
CA LEU A 232 -0.37 4.56 -6.19
C LEU A 232 0.42 5.31 -7.27
N ALA A 233 0.09 5.10 -8.55
CA ALA A 233 0.79 5.75 -9.65
C ALA A 233 0.71 7.29 -9.57
N VAL A 234 -0.46 7.85 -9.25
CA VAL A 234 -0.64 9.29 -9.05
C VAL A 234 0.24 9.81 -7.91
N VAL A 235 0.22 9.15 -6.75
CA VAL A 235 1.02 9.61 -5.60
C VAL A 235 2.52 9.48 -5.87
N TRP A 236 2.96 8.36 -6.44
CA TRP A 236 4.37 8.12 -6.79
C TRP A 236 4.88 9.12 -7.81
N TRP A 237 4.11 9.36 -8.88
CA TRP A 237 4.45 10.32 -9.91
C TRP A 237 4.55 11.74 -9.34
N SER A 238 3.58 12.12 -8.52
CA SER A 238 3.56 13.43 -7.85
C SER A 238 4.77 13.62 -6.92
N LEU A 239 5.13 12.60 -6.15
CA LEU A 239 6.31 12.63 -5.28
C LEU A 239 7.61 12.81 -6.09
N PHE A 240 7.75 12.07 -7.20
CA PHE A 240 8.88 12.21 -8.11
C PHE A 240 9.01 13.64 -8.64
N LEU A 241 7.89 14.22 -9.11
CA LEU A 241 7.88 15.59 -9.63
C LEU A 241 8.28 16.62 -8.57
N GLU A 242 7.71 16.54 -7.35
CA GLU A 242 8.08 17.46 -6.28
C GLU A 242 9.55 17.36 -5.86
N ILE A 243 10.11 16.15 -5.81
CA ILE A 243 11.53 15.96 -5.50
C ILE A 243 12.41 16.53 -6.63
N LYS A 244 12.04 16.30 -7.88
CA LYS A 244 12.76 16.80 -9.05
C LYS A 244 12.78 18.34 -9.07
N ASP A 245 11.61 18.95 -8.91
CA ASP A 245 11.45 20.41 -8.86
C ASP A 245 12.21 21.00 -7.66
N GLY A 246 12.07 20.38 -6.49
CA GLY A 246 12.75 20.81 -5.28
C GLY A 246 14.28 20.76 -5.38
N ARG A 247 14.83 19.71 -5.99
CA ARG A 247 16.29 19.61 -6.25
C ARG A 247 16.77 20.68 -7.23
N ALA A 248 15.98 20.97 -8.27
CA ALA A 248 16.32 22.01 -9.23
C ALA A 248 16.39 23.40 -8.55
N LEU A 249 15.47 23.70 -7.63
CA LEU A 249 15.50 24.94 -6.85
C LEU A 249 16.73 25.03 -5.95
N ILE A 250 17.04 23.98 -5.18
CA ILE A 250 18.22 23.94 -4.30
C ILE A 250 19.53 24.14 -5.10
N ASN A 251 19.63 23.53 -6.28
CA ASN A 251 20.82 23.65 -7.12
C ASN A 251 20.97 25.03 -7.78
N ASN A 252 19.88 25.81 -7.90
CA ASN A 252 19.94 27.18 -8.44
C ASN A 252 20.24 28.23 -7.36
N GLU A 253 20.08 27.89 -6.08
CA GLU A 253 20.35 28.76 -4.92
C GLU A 253 21.79 28.61 -4.39
N ASN A 254 22.53 27.59 -4.82
CA ASN A 254 23.94 27.33 -4.45
C ASN A 254 24.89 27.65 -5.62
#